data_AF-A0A7M4FCB1-F1
#
_entry.id   AF-A0A7M4FCB1-F1
#
_cell.length_a   1.000
_cell.length_b   1.000
_cell.length_c   1.000
_cell.angle_alpha   90.00
_cell.angle_beta   90.00
_cell.angle_gamma   90.00
#
_symmetry.space_group_name_H-M   'P 1'
#
loop_
_entity.id
_entity.type
_entity.pdbx_description
1 polymer ?
#
loop_
_entity_poly.entity_id
_entity_poly.type
_entity_poly.pdbx_seq_one_letter_code
_entity_poly.pdbx_strand_id
1 'polypeptide(L)'
;DQLQGQPKGGAAAGEYNILFFFHFRYKQHKTDFEVIPKDRPICVPCRVSHCQCKSYHYVPLNGTQPIRCRCKHFADQHSAGPGFACNSCSKCSGFHSSFTCGCGQPTYTHETVVETKQERSALGKPVGQDVPYAAMGGLTGFSSLAEGYMRLDDSGIGAPSVEFLESPVTNMDHPFLKAFQGPSSSASSHTLILCSSLEAMQVSHVRNSEDDDMAYFEKRYQERLKKEKAAKQKGRGPLPSKNP
;
A
#
# COMPACT_ATOMS: atom_id res chain seq x y z
N ASP A 1 -58.69 -8.35 -24.87
CA ASP A 1 -57.94 -9.62 -24.88
C ASP A 1 -56.45 -9.33 -24.72
N GLN A 2 -55.86 -9.33 -23.51
CA GLN A 2 -55.75 -10.48 -22.58
C GLN A 2 -55.02 -11.61 -23.32
N LEU A 3 -53.74 -11.93 -23.07
CA LEU A 3 -53.14 -12.51 -21.85
C LEU A 3 -51.61 -12.32 -21.94
N GLN A 4 -50.91 -11.76 -20.93
CA GLN A 4 -50.31 -12.44 -19.77
C GLN A 4 -49.49 -13.72 -20.06
N GLY A 5 -48.20 -13.65 -19.71
CA GLY A 5 -47.30 -14.78 -19.55
C GLY A 5 -46.06 -14.40 -18.74
N GLN A 6 -46.20 -14.34 -17.41
CA GLN A 6 -45.06 -14.35 -16.48
C GLN A 6 -44.36 -15.71 -16.51
N PRO A 7 -43.06 -15.77 -16.20
CA PRO A 7 -42.51 -16.90 -15.46
C PRO A 7 -42.37 -16.53 -13.98
N LYS A 8 -43.15 -17.24 -13.16
CA LYS A 8 -43.08 -17.26 -11.70
C LYS A 8 -41.87 -18.11 -11.24
N GLY A 9 -41.26 -17.68 -10.14
CA GLY A 9 -40.88 -18.52 -8.99
C GLY A 9 -39.93 -19.69 -9.22
N GLY A 10 -38.66 -19.49 -8.84
CA GLY A 10 -37.73 -20.58 -8.52
C GLY A 10 -37.00 -20.25 -7.23
N ALA A 11 -37.53 -20.74 -6.10
CA ALA A 11 -36.81 -20.76 -4.83
C ALA A 11 -35.61 -21.71 -4.96
N ALA A 12 -34.39 -21.18 -4.88
CA ALA A 12 -33.19 -21.98 -4.69
C ALA A 12 -32.68 -21.71 -3.27
N ALA A 13 -33.17 -22.52 -2.33
CA ALA A 13 -32.51 -22.73 -1.06
C ALA A 13 -31.18 -23.45 -1.35
N GLY A 14 -30.13 -22.69 -1.58
CA GLY A 14 -28.76 -23.20 -1.59
C GLY A 14 -28.26 -23.27 -0.16
N GLU A 15 -28.30 -24.45 0.45
CA GLU A 15 -27.57 -24.74 1.68
C GLU A 15 -26.08 -24.77 1.35
N TYR A 16 -25.43 -23.60 1.42
CA TYR A 16 -23.98 -23.53 1.35
C TYR A 16 -23.43 -23.89 2.74
N ASN A 17 -22.94 -25.12 2.89
CA ASN A 17 -22.08 -25.51 4.01
C ASN A 17 -20.76 -24.73 3.91
N ILE A 18 -20.77 -23.50 4.42
CA ILE A 18 -19.57 -22.70 4.64
C ILE A 18 -18.98 -23.16 5.97
N LEU A 19 -17.78 -23.74 5.91
CA LEU A 19 -16.94 -24.09 7.05
C LEU A 19 -16.89 -22.93 8.06
N PHE A 20 -17.68 -23.07 9.13
CA PHE A 20 -17.79 -22.08 10.19
C PHE A 20 -16.74 -22.38 11.26
N PHE A 21 -15.51 -21.91 11.04
CA PHE A 21 -14.52 -21.86 12.12
C PHE A 21 -14.87 -20.66 13.03
N PHE A 22 -15.33 -20.99 14.24
CA PHE A 22 -15.76 -20.08 15.30
C PHE A 22 -14.68 -19.04 15.70
N HIS A 23 -14.84 -17.81 15.22
CA HIS A 23 -14.79 -16.58 16.03
C HIS A 23 -15.31 -15.46 15.12
N PHE A 24 -16.51 -14.94 15.38
CA PHE A 24 -17.18 -13.93 14.57
C PHE A 24 -16.35 -12.63 14.50
N ARG A 25 -15.33 -12.58 13.65
CA ARG A 25 -14.46 -11.42 13.43
C ARG A 25 -15.17 -10.27 12.72
N TYR A 26 -16.36 -10.52 12.16
CA TYR A 26 -17.16 -9.50 11.51
C TYR A 26 -18.61 -9.63 11.96
N LYS A 27 -19.08 -8.63 12.71
CA LYS A 27 -20.51 -8.43 12.92
C LYS A 27 -21.14 -8.28 11.53
N GLN A 28 -22.02 -9.21 11.16
CA GLN A 28 -22.67 -9.16 9.86
C GLN A 28 -23.62 -7.96 9.86
N HIS A 29 -23.36 -6.98 9.01
CA HIS A 29 -24.25 -5.84 8.80
C HIS A 29 -24.98 -6.01 7.47
N LYS A 30 -26.16 -5.40 7.34
CA LYS A 30 -26.97 -5.51 6.11
C LYS A 30 -26.33 -4.71 4.99
N THR A 31 -25.65 -5.40 4.08
CA THR A 31 -25.09 -4.82 2.85
C THR A 31 -26.14 -4.73 1.73
N ASP A 32 -27.06 -5.70 1.69
CA ASP A 32 -28.01 -5.83 0.58
C ASP A 32 -29.30 -5.08 0.91
N PHE A 33 -29.55 -4.00 0.19
CA PHE A 33 -30.79 -3.22 0.25
C PHE A 33 -31.58 -3.40 -1.06
N GLU A 34 -32.85 -3.77 -0.97
CA GLU A 34 -33.74 -3.84 -2.14
C GLU A 34 -34.03 -2.45 -2.72
N VAL A 35 -34.19 -1.46 -1.84
CA VAL A 35 -34.31 -0.04 -2.17
C VAL A 35 -33.33 0.72 -1.30
N ILE A 36 -32.43 1.47 -1.94
CA ILE A 36 -31.45 2.28 -1.23
C ILE A 36 -32.18 3.46 -0.56
N PRO A 37 -32.02 3.66 0.77
CA PRO A 37 -32.59 4.80 1.47
C PRO A 37 -32.14 6.13 0.87
N LYS A 38 -33.05 7.10 0.77
CA LYS A 38 -32.74 8.46 0.31
C LYS A 38 -32.13 9.34 1.41
N ASP A 39 -32.43 9.02 2.66
CA ASP A 39 -31.96 9.78 3.81
C ASP A 39 -30.48 9.48 4.10
N ARG A 40 -29.72 10.55 4.37
CA ARG A 40 -28.28 10.50 4.67
C ARG A 40 -28.05 10.82 6.16
N PRO A 41 -27.14 10.14 6.86
CA PRO A 41 -26.26 9.03 6.42
C PRO A 41 -26.97 7.67 6.34
N ILE A 42 -26.53 6.79 5.44
CA ILE A 42 -27.07 5.42 5.34
C ILE A 42 -26.58 4.61 6.54
N CYS A 43 -27.48 4.38 7.49
CA CYS A 43 -27.24 3.46 8.59
C CYS A 43 -27.27 2.01 8.07
N VAL A 44 -26.15 1.29 8.25
CA VAL A 44 -26.04 -0.13 7.90
C VAL A 44 -26.29 -0.95 9.17
N PRO A 45 -27.51 -1.45 9.43
CA PRO A 45 -27.85 -2.13 10.68
C PRO A 45 -27.20 -3.51 10.78
N CYS A 46 -26.96 -3.97 12.01
CA CYS A 46 -26.43 -5.30 12.26
C CYS A 46 -27.51 -6.38 12.12
N ARG A 47 -27.14 -7.53 11.54
CA ARG A 47 -27.99 -8.73 11.40
C ARG A 47 -27.94 -9.64 12.64
N VAL A 48 -26.97 -9.43 13.54
CA VAL A 48 -26.81 -10.24 14.75
C VAL A 48 -27.89 -9.87 15.76
N SER A 49 -28.66 -10.86 16.21
CA SER A 49 -29.68 -10.68 17.24
C SER A 49 -29.07 -10.09 18.51
N HIS A 50 -29.75 -9.10 19.08
CA HIS A 50 -29.33 -8.40 20.32
C HIS A 50 -27.97 -7.66 20.27
N CYS A 51 -27.41 -7.37 19.08
CA CYS A 51 -26.27 -6.44 19.01
C CYS A 51 -26.72 -5.02 19.36
N GLN A 52 -25.99 -4.36 20.26
CA GLN A 52 -26.21 -2.96 20.63
C GLN A 52 -25.60 -1.95 19.63
N CYS A 53 -25.08 -2.44 18.51
CA CYS A 53 -24.45 -1.63 17.48
C CYS A 53 -25.50 -0.86 16.68
N LYS A 54 -25.31 0.47 16.56
CA LYS A 54 -26.21 1.34 15.78
C LYS A 54 -26.03 1.17 14.27
N SER A 55 -24.78 1.14 13.83
CA SER A 55 -24.38 1.06 12.42
C SER A 55 -23.00 0.45 12.29
N TYR A 56 -22.63 0.07 11.07
CA TYR A 56 -21.26 -0.29 10.75
C TYR A 56 -20.29 0.88 10.99
N HIS A 57 -19.22 0.62 11.73
CA HIS A 57 -18.11 1.54 11.93
C HIS A 57 -16.81 0.84 11.53
N TYR A 58 -16.15 1.38 10.53
CA TYR A 58 -14.84 0.91 10.07
C TYR A 58 -13.74 1.29 11.07
N VAL A 59 -12.94 0.30 11.47
CA VAL A 59 -11.75 0.48 12.28
C VAL A 59 -10.54 0.13 11.41
N PRO A 60 -9.63 1.09 11.13
CA PRO A 60 -8.46 0.83 10.31
C PRO A 60 -7.58 -0.29 10.86
N LEU A 61 -6.85 -0.97 9.96
CA LEU A 61 -5.84 -1.96 10.30
C LEU A 61 -4.45 -1.41 9.94
N ASN A 62 -3.42 -1.80 10.70
CA ASN A 62 -2.04 -1.52 10.35
C ASN A 62 -1.44 -2.75 9.67
N GLY A 63 -1.64 -2.86 8.37
CA GLY A 63 -1.34 -4.09 7.63
C GLY A 63 -2.18 -5.26 8.15
N THR A 64 -1.52 -6.29 8.67
CA THR A 64 -2.20 -7.45 9.29
C THR A 64 -2.51 -7.25 10.78
N GLN A 65 -2.00 -6.20 11.40
CA GLN A 65 -2.10 -5.99 12.84
C GLN A 65 -3.32 -5.11 13.20
N PRO A 66 -4.22 -5.60 14.08
CA PRO A 66 -5.29 -4.77 14.62
C PRO A 66 -4.72 -3.59 15.40
N ILE A 67 -5.28 -2.40 15.18
CA ILE A 67 -4.87 -1.20 15.92
C ILE A 67 -5.39 -1.25 17.36
N ARG A 68 -4.64 -0.62 18.26
CA ARG A 68 -4.98 -0.55 19.69
C ARG A 68 -5.52 0.84 20.04
N CYS A 69 -6.41 0.86 21.00
CA CYS A 69 -6.84 2.09 21.66
C CYS A 69 -5.68 2.66 22.52
N ARG A 70 -5.78 3.93 22.94
CA ARG A 70 -4.91 4.58 23.93
C ARG A 70 -4.83 3.79 25.24
N CYS A 71 -5.89 3.04 25.58
CA CYS A 71 -5.91 2.14 26.73
C CYS A 71 -5.20 0.78 26.48
N LYS A 72 -4.52 0.60 25.33
CA LYS A 72 -3.79 -0.60 24.87
C LYS A 72 -4.64 -1.83 24.50
N HIS A 73 -5.95 -1.74 24.68
CA HIS A 73 -6.92 -2.78 24.31
C HIS A 73 -7.31 -2.70 22.84
N PHE A 74 -7.75 -3.84 22.29
CA PHE A 74 -8.23 -3.94 20.91
C PHE A 74 -9.67 -3.44 20.75
N ALA A 75 -10.09 -3.15 19.52
CA ALA A 75 -11.47 -2.74 19.23
C ALA A 75 -12.52 -3.75 19.74
N ASP A 76 -12.22 -5.05 19.69
CA ASP A 76 -13.10 -6.12 20.18
C ASP A 76 -13.36 -6.08 21.70
N GLN A 77 -12.46 -5.43 22.45
CA GLN A 77 -12.59 -5.25 23.90
C GLN A 77 -13.34 -3.96 24.28
N HIS A 78 -13.91 -3.28 23.29
CA HIS A 78 -14.79 -2.12 23.49
C HIS A 78 -16.24 -2.51 23.18
N SER A 79 -17.17 -1.89 23.88
CA SER A 79 -18.60 -2.08 23.62
C SER A 79 -18.94 -1.60 22.22
N ALA A 80 -19.84 -2.30 21.54
CA ALA A 80 -20.38 -1.89 20.26
C ALA A 80 -21.50 -0.83 20.41
N GLY A 81 -21.89 -0.50 21.64
CA GLY A 81 -22.87 0.53 21.96
C GLY A 81 -22.34 1.96 21.79
N PRO A 82 -23.24 2.96 21.88
CA PRO A 82 -22.85 4.36 21.77
C PRO A 82 -21.77 4.73 22.79
N GLY A 83 -20.72 5.39 22.32
CA GLY A 83 -19.57 5.78 23.12
C GLY A 83 -18.37 4.85 23.00
N PHE A 84 -18.53 3.59 22.57
CA PHE A 84 -17.42 2.64 22.40
C PHE A 84 -16.54 2.50 23.66
N ALA A 85 -17.15 2.48 24.85
CA ALA A 85 -16.42 2.36 26.10
C ALA A 85 -15.66 1.03 26.19
N CYS A 86 -14.49 1.04 26.83
CA CYS A 86 -13.72 -0.19 27.01
C CYS A 86 -14.34 -1.06 28.10
N ASN A 87 -14.51 -2.35 27.82
CA ASN A 87 -15.01 -3.32 28.81
C ASN A 87 -13.93 -3.74 29.81
N SER A 88 -12.64 -3.62 29.43
CA SER A 88 -11.51 -4.04 30.24
C SER A 88 -10.95 -2.95 31.16
N CYS A 89 -11.28 -1.67 30.93
CA CYS A 89 -10.78 -0.58 31.76
C CYS A 89 -11.82 0.53 31.95
N SER A 90 -11.88 1.08 33.17
CA SER A 90 -12.88 2.08 33.58
C SER A 90 -12.58 3.50 33.11
N LYS A 91 -11.33 3.79 32.71
CA LYS A 91 -10.87 5.15 32.33
C LYS A 91 -11.05 5.45 30.83
N CYS A 92 -11.45 4.46 30.03
CA CYS A 92 -11.54 4.59 28.58
C CYS A 92 -13.01 4.74 28.17
N SER A 93 -13.41 5.98 27.94
CA SER A 93 -14.77 6.33 27.54
C SER A 93 -15.07 6.05 26.07
N GLY A 94 -14.05 5.82 25.23
CA GLY A 94 -14.21 5.56 23.80
C GLY A 94 -12.96 5.01 23.13
N PHE A 95 -13.16 4.36 21.97
CA PHE A 95 -12.06 3.83 21.17
C PHE A 95 -11.30 4.95 20.47
N HIS A 96 -10.12 5.28 20.98
CA HIS A 96 -9.22 6.27 20.40
C HIS A 96 -7.87 5.61 20.10
N SER A 97 -7.54 5.38 18.83
CA SER A 97 -6.23 4.88 18.41
C SER A 97 -5.25 6.04 18.17
N SER A 98 -3.95 5.76 18.30
CA SER A 98 -2.87 6.64 17.83
C SER A 98 -2.50 6.41 16.36
N PHE A 99 -3.36 5.70 15.61
CA PHE A 99 -3.15 5.42 14.21
C PHE A 99 -3.38 6.69 13.39
N THR A 100 -2.41 7.02 12.55
CA THR A 100 -2.48 8.11 11.57
C THR A 100 -2.81 7.51 10.21
N CYS A 101 -3.89 7.99 9.61
CA CYS A 101 -4.24 7.64 8.23
C CYS A 101 -3.17 8.18 7.26
N GLY A 102 -3.11 7.66 6.03
CA GLY A 102 -2.21 8.17 4.99
C GLY A 102 -2.39 9.66 4.67
N CYS A 103 -3.53 10.25 5.03
CA CYS A 103 -3.77 11.70 4.95
C CYS A 103 -3.11 12.51 6.10
N GLY A 104 -2.43 11.86 7.04
CA GLY A 104 -1.77 12.49 8.19
C GLY A 104 -2.68 12.78 9.39
N GLN A 105 -4.00 12.61 9.26
CA GLN A 105 -4.95 12.84 10.35
C GLN A 105 -5.20 11.56 11.18
N PRO A 106 -5.53 11.68 12.48
CA PRO A 106 -5.78 10.53 13.34
C PRO A 106 -7.16 9.89 13.08
N THR A 107 -7.35 8.63 13.45
CA THR A 107 -8.61 7.89 13.17
C THR A 107 -9.87 8.59 13.68
N TYR A 108 -9.83 9.29 14.82
CA TYR A 108 -11.03 9.90 15.41
C TYR A 108 -11.56 11.11 14.63
N THR A 109 -10.80 11.70 13.71
CA THR A 109 -11.29 12.77 12.82
C THR A 109 -11.94 12.20 11.56
N HIS A 110 -11.93 10.88 11.37
CA HIS A 110 -12.50 10.23 10.20
C HIS A 110 -13.91 9.76 10.51
N GLU A 111 -14.81 10.04 9.59
CA GLU A 111 -16.17 9.51 9.61
C GLU A 111 -16.32 8.42 8.56
N THR A 112 -17.04 7.37 8.92
CA THR A 112 -17.31 6.25 8.04
C THR A 112 -18.59 6.53 7.25
N VAL A 113 -18.43 6.89 5.98
CA VAL A 113 -19.56 7.26 5.10
C VAL A 113 -19.88 6.13 4.14
N VAL A 114 -21.16 5.82 4.00
CA VAL A 114 -21.69 4.89 3.00
C VAL A 114 -22.40 5.70 1.92
N GLU A 115 -21.87 5.65 0.70
CA GLU A 115 -22.34 6.40 -0.48
C GLU A 115 -22.77 5.43 -1.58
N THR A 116 -23.70 5.86 -2.43
CA THR A 116 -24.00 5.13 -3.67
C THR A 116 -23.00 5.48 -4.76
N LYS A 117 -22.94 4.63 -5.79
CA LYS A 117 -22.13 4.89 -6.99
C LYS A 117 -22.51 6.21 -7.64
N GLN A 118 -23.80 6.46 -7.81
CA GLN A 118 -24.34 7.63 -8.49
C GLN A 118 -23.97 8.92 -7.75
N GLU A 119 -24.04 8.93 -6.42
CA GLU A 119 -23.67 10.09 -5.62
C GLU A 119 -22.18 10.38 -5.69
N ARG A 120 -21.35 9.34 -5.67
CA ARG A 120 -19.91 9.50 -5.80
C ARG A 120 -19.53 10.11 -7.16
N SER A 121 -20.14 9.62 -8.24
CA SER A 121 -19.97 10.21 -9.57
C SER A 121 -20.47 11.66 -9.64
N ALA A 122 -21.61 11.97 -9.02
CA ALA A 122 -22.16 13.34 -8.99
C ALA A 122 -21.25 14.32 -8.23
N LEU A 123 -20.51 13.84 -7.22
CA LEU A 123 -19.50 14.61 -6.49
C LEU A 123 -18.14 14.69 -7.21
N GLY A 124 -18.01 14.11 -8.42
CA GLY A 124 -16.75 14.04 -9.16
C GLY A 124 -15.69 13.17 -8.47
N LYS A 125 -16.09 12.30 -7.54
CA LYS A 125 -15.18 11.38 -6.86
C LYS A 125 -14.94 10.14 -7.73
N PRO A 126 -13.77 9.49 -7.61
CA PRO A 126 -13.41 8.29 -8.36
C PRO A 126 -14.35 7.14 -8.05
N VAL A 127 -14.70 6.36 -9.08
CA VAL A 127 -15.64 5.25 -8.98
C VAL A 127 -15.05 4.03 -9.67
N GLY A 128 -15.09 2.89 -8.99
CA GLY A 128 -14.60 1.63 -9.55
C GLY A 128 -15.39 1.17 -10.78
N GLN A 129 -14.71 0.41 -11.64
CA GLN A 129 -15.33 -0.19 -12.81
C GLN A 129 -16.31 -1.29 -12.42
N ASP A 130 -17.43 -1.35 -13.14
CA ASP A 130 -18.43 -2.41 -12.92
C ASP A 130 -17.86 -3.76 -13.34
N VAL A 131 -17.91 -4.71 -12.41
CA VAL A 131 -17.58 -6.10 -12.71
C VAL A 131 -18.79 -6.84 -13.25
N PRO A 132 -18.62 -7.69 -14.28
CA PRO A 132 -19.72 -8.44 -14.89
C PRO A 132 -20.34 -9.48 -13.95
N TYR A 133 -19.70 -9.80 -12.83
CA TYR A 133 -20.22 -10.76 -11.86
C TYR A 133 -20.03 -10.30 -10.41
N ALA A 134 -21.14 -10.10 -9.69
CA ALA A 134 -21.16 -9.57 -8.33
C ALA A 134 -20.44 -10.45 -7.30
N ALA A 135 -20.35 -11.77 -7.53
CA ALA A 135 -19.72 -12.67 -6.57
C ALA A 135 -18.18 -12.60 -6.55
N MET A 136 -17.55 -11.85 -7.47
CA MET A 136 -16.09 -11.67 -7.49
C MET A 136 -15.55 -10.70 -6.43
N GLY A 137 -16.39 -10.21 -5.51
CA GLY A 137 -15.91 -9.61 -4.26
C GLY A 137 -15.09 -8.32 -4.40
N GLY A 138 -15.37 -7.49 -5.40
CA GLY A 138 -14.79 -6.15 -5.57
C GLY A 138 -13.28 -6.11 -5.90
N LEU A 139 -12.58 -7.25 -5.89
CA LEU A 139 -11.18 -7.35 -6.30
C LEU A 139 -11.11 -7.51 -7.82
N THR A 140 -11.10 -6.37 -8.52
CA THR A 140 -11.06 -6.34 -10.00
C THR A 140 -9.63 -6.37 -10.55
N GLY A 141 -8.63 -6.18 -9.69
CA GLY A 141 -7.21 -6.19 -10.01
C GLY A 141 -6.32 -5.98 -8.78
N PHE A 142 -5.00 -6.05 -8.93
CA PHE A 142 -4.04 -5.88 -7.83
C PHE A 142 -4.14 -4.51 -7.14
N SER A 143 -4.49 -3.45 -7.88
CA SER A 143 -4.74 -2.12 -7.31
C SER A 143 -5.88 -2.11 -6.30
N SER A 144 -6.82 -3.07 -6.37
CA SER A 144 -7.93 -3.17 -5.41
C SER A 144 -7.51 -3.59 -4.00
N LEU A 145 -6.28 -4.08 -3.83
CA LEU A 145 -5.71 -4.35 -2.51
C LEU A 145 -5.14 -3.10 -1.84
N ALA A 146 -4.85 -2.04 -2.62
CA ALA A 146 -4.35 -0.79 -2.07
C ALA A 146 -5.51 0.07 -1.56
N GLU A 147 -5.24 0.83 -0.49
CA GLU A 147 -6.17 1.81 0.05
C GLU A 147 -6.52 2.86 -1.02
N GLY A 148 -7.76 3.35 -1.05
CA GLY A 148 -8.26 4.20 -2.14
C GLY A 148 -7.42 5.47 -2.38
N TYR A 149 -6.80 6.02 -1.34
CA TYR A 149 -5.90 7.17 -1.45
C TYR A 149 -4.54 6.83 -2.10
N MET A 150 -4.08 5.58 -2.02
CA MET A 150 -2.81 5.14 -2.62
C MET A 150 -2.97 4.66 -4.07
N ARG A 151 -4.21 4.48 -4.52
CA ARG A 151 -4.55 3.97 -5.84
C ARG A 151 -4.41 5.06 -6.90
N LEU A 152 -3.52 4.83 -7.86
CA LEU A 152 -3.26 5.74 -8.98
C LEU A 152 -4.16 5.47 -10.21
N ASP A 153 -4.98 4.41 -10.17
CA ASP A 153 -5.99 4.12 -11.18
C ASP A 153 -7.27 4.93 -10.95
N ASP A 154 -8.17 4.96 -11.93
CA ASP A 154 -9.44 5.71 -11.92
C ASP A 154 -10.38 5.36 -10.75
N SER A 155 -10.10 4.23 -10.10
CA SER A 155 -10.80 3.77 -8.89
C SER A 155 -10.30 4.40 -7.59
N GLY A 156 -9.19 5.15 -7.62
CA GLY A 156 -8.51 5.77 -6.48
C GLY A 156 -8.34 7.28 -6.63
N ILE A 157 -7.32 7.85 -5.98
CA ILE A 157 -7.00 9.29 -6.13
C ILE A 157 -6.69 9.68 -7.59
N GLY A 158 -6.34 8.70 -8.42
CA GLY A 158 -5.97 8.89 -9.81
C GLY A 158 -4.51 9.27 -9.96
N ALA A 159 -3.99 9.17 -11.18
CA ALA A 159 -2.64 9.63 -11.47
C ALA A 159 -2.56 11.15 -11.20
N PRO A 160 -1.47 11.63 -10.57
CA PRO A 160 -1.21 13.07 -10.48
C PRO A 160 -1.26 13.70 -11.87
N SER A 161 -1.67 14.96 -11.96
CA SER A 161 -1.74 15.65 -13.24
C SER A 161 -0.36 15.67 -13.92
N VAL A 162 -0.36 15.64 -15.25
CA VAL A 162 0.89 15.72 -16.04
C VAL A 162 1.67 16.98 -15.68
N GLU A 163 0.97 18.10 -15.49
CA GLU A 163 1.55 19.37 -15.04
C GLU A 163 2.26 19.26 -13.69
N PHE A 164 1.73 18.47 -12.75
CA PHE A 164 2.36 18.24 -11.45
C PHE A 164 3.62 17.38 -11.60
N LEU A 165 3.57 16.33 -12.44
CA LEU A 165 4.71 15.44 -12.69
C LEU A 165 5.84 16.13 -13.47
N GLU A 166 5.49 17.05 -14.37
CA GLU A 166 6.43 17.84 -15.17
C GLU A 166 6.91 19.10 -14.45
N SER A 167 6.40 19.39 -13.25
CA SER A 167 6.81 20.56 -12.49
C SER A 167 8.30 20.48 -12.12
N PRO A 168 9.06 21.59 -12.26
CA PRO A 168 10.48 21.59 -11.93
C PRO A 168 10.67 21.34 -10.43
N VAL A 169 11.56 20.40 -10.09
CA VAL A 169 11.92 20.09 -8.69
C VAL A 169 12.38 21.37 -7.99
N THR A 170 11.73 21.66 -6.87
CA THR A 170 11.95 22.82 -6.02
C THR A 170 12.88 22.48 -4.85
N ASN A 171 13.29 23.50 -4.10
CA ASN A 171 14.11 23.28 -2.91
C ASN A 171 13.33 22.62 -1.75
N MET A 172 12.00 22.52 -1.83
CA MET A 172 11.19 21.82 -0.81
C MET A 172 11.01 20.32 -1.09
N ASP A 173 11.47 19.85 -2.25
CA ASP A 173 11.29 18.45 -2.65
C ASP A 173 12.31 17.50 -2.02
N HIS A 174 11.96 16.22 -2.06
CA HIS A 174 12.76 15.17 -1.45
C HIS A 174 14.19 15.16 -2.03
N PRO A 175 15.24 15.03 -1.20
CA PRO A 175 16.63 15.05 -1.65
C PRO A 175 16.95 14.07 -2.79
N PHE A 176 16.22 12.95 -2.83
CA PHE A 176 16.29 11.97 -3.93
C PHE A 176 15.97 12.60 -5.28
N LEU A 177 14.88 13.35 -5.42
CA LEU A 177 14.48 13.96 -6.70
C LEU A 177 15.49 15.00 -7.18
N LYS A 178 16.11 15.73 -6.23
CA LYS A 178 17.15 16.72 -6.52
C LYS A 178 18.42 16.08 -7.11
N ALA A 179 18.76 14.86 -6.68
CA ALA A 179 19.98 14.17 -7.12
C ALA A 179 19.92 13.71 -8.60
N PHE A 180 18.72 13.55 -9.17
CA PHE A 180 18.53 13.07 -10.55
C PHE A 180 18.23 14.20 -11.56
N GLN A 181 18.13 15.46 -11.11
CA GLN A 181 18.07 16.59 -12.03
C GLN A 181 19.48 16.92 -12.55
N GLY A 182 19.85 16.31 -13.68
CA GLY A 182 21.00 16.72 -14.47
C GLY A 182 20.74 18.05 -15.21
N PRO A 183 21.80 18.78 -15.64
CA PRO A 183 21.66 20.04 -16.35
C PRO A 183 20.93 19.83 -17.69
N SER A 184 19.84 20.57 -17.86
CA SER A 184 18.92 20.45 -18.99
C SER A 184 19.61 20.66 -20.34
N SER A 185 19.58 19.63 -21.19
CA SER A 185 19.59 19.78 -22.65
C SER A 185 18.44 18.94 -23.19
N SER A 186 17.49 19.62 -23.81
CA SER A 186 16.30 19.09 -24.48
C SER A 186 16.53 17.80 -25.30
N ALA A 187 15.80 16.73 -24.99
CA ALA A 187 14.96 15.95 -25.93
C ALA A 187 14.72 14.50 -25.44
N SER A 188 13.46 14.05 -25.63
CA SER A 188 13.00 12.66 -25.65
C SER A 188 12.51 12.03 -24.33
N SER A 189 11.30 12.40 -23.94
CA SER A 189 10.45 11.69 -22.96
C SER A 189 9.73 10.48 -23.58
N HIS A 190 10.35 9.72 -24.49
CA HIS A 190 9.63 8.71 -25.27
C HIS A 190 10.42 7.43 -25.59
N THR A 191 11.23 6.87 -24.68
CA THR A 191 11.74 5.49 -24.89
C THR A 191 12.26 4.77 -23.62
N LEU A 192 11.47 4.68 -22.53
CA LEU A 192 11.87 3.83 -21.38
C LEU A 192 11.11 2.50 -21.24
N ILE A 193 10.31 2.13 -22.25
CA ILE A 193 9.81 0.76 -22.38
C ILE A 193 10.29 0.22 -23.73
N LEU A 194 11.58 -0.13 -23.80
CA LEU A 194 12.18 -1.15 -24.68
C LEU A 194 13.65 -0.79 -24.94
N CYS A 195 14.57 -1.22 -24.07
CA CYS A 195 15.89 -1.69 -24.51
C CYS A 195 16.66 -2.32 -23.34
N SER A 196 16.80 -3.65 -23.38
CA SER A 196 17.88 -4.35 -22.70
C SER A 196 19.19 -4.05 -23.43
N SER A 197 19.96 -3.04 -23.01
CA SER A 197 21.42 -3.01 -23.19
C SER A 197 22.07 -1.78 -22.55
N LEU A 198 22.96 -2.07 -21.60
CA LEU A 198 24.31 -1.53 -21.42
C LEU A 198 24.50 0.00 -21.49
N GLU A 199 24.91 0.56 -20.33
CA GLU A 199 25.48 1.89 -20.03
C GLU A 199 24.59 2.70 -19.08
N ALA A 200 24.85 2.52 -17.79
CA ALA A 200 24.27 3.33 -16.73
C ALA A 200 24.83 4.76 -16.80
N MET A 201 24.05 5.69 -17.35
CA MET A 201 24.34 7.12 -17.30
C MET A 201 24.56 7.56 -15.84
N GLN A 202 25.73 8.14 -15.63
CA GLN A 202 26.32 8.43 -14.33
C GLN A 202 25.56 9.52 -13.57
N VAL A 203 25.09 9.17 -12.37
CA VAL A 203 24.74 10.14 -11.33
C VAL A 203 26.05 10.62 -10.71
N SER A 204 26.53 11.78 -11.15
CA SER A 204 27.89 12.29 -10.90
C SER A 204 28.17 12.74 -9.46
N HIS A 205 27.23 12.64 -8.51
CA HIS A 205 27.42 13.17 -7.16
C HIS A 205 27.44 12.11 -6.03
N VAL A 206 27.38 10.80 -6.33
CA VAL A 206 27.47 9.75 -5.28
C VAL A 206 28.45 8.61 -5.65
N ARG A 207 29.05 8.62 -6.84
CA ARG A 207 29.82 7.47 -7.37
C ARG A 207 31.33 7.57 -7.21
N ASN A 208 31.84 8.14 -6.11
CA ASN A 208 33.29 8.26 -5.88
C ASN A 208 33.78 7.64 -4.55
N SER A 209 33.06 6.68 -3.95
CA SER A 209 33.56 5.95 -2.76
C SER A 209 33.95 4.50 -3.06
N GLU A 210 33.11 3.76 -3.79
CA GLU A 210 33.32 2.32 -4.00
C GLU A 210 34.39 2.02 -5.05
N ASP A 211 34.45 2.80 -6.14
CA ASP A 211 35.48 2.64 -7.18
C ASP A 211 36.88 3.04 -6.68
N ASP A 212 36.94 4.04 -5.80
CA ASP A 212 38.19 4.49 -5.16
C ASP A 212 38.70 3.44 -4.14
N ASP A 213 37.79 2.78 -3.42
CA ASP A 213 38.12 1.67 -2.52
C ASP A 213 38.66 0.45 -3.30
N MET A 214 38.08 0.12 -4.45
CA MET A 214 38.56 -0.96 -5.31
C MET A 214 39.97 -0.68 -5.84
N ALA A 215 40.24 0.56 -6.28
CA ALA A 215 41.56 0.99 -6.73
C ALA A 215 42.62 0.91 -5.62
N TYR A 216 42.23 1.22 -4.38
CA TYR A 216 43.10 1.12 -3.21
C TYR A 216 43.53 -0.33 -2.94
N PHE A 217 42.60 -1.29 -2.95
CA PHE A 217 42.91 -2.70 -2.71
C PHE A 217 43.75 -3.30 -3.84
N GLU A 218 43.47 -2.94 -5.10
CA GLU A 218 44.23 -3.42 -6.25
C GLU A 218 45.68 -2.92 -6.24
N LYS A 219 45.91 -1.63 -5.94
CA LYS A 219 47.25 -1.06 -5.82
C LYS A 219 48.06 -1.78 -4.73
N ARG A 220 47.45 -2.05 -3.57
CA ARG A 220 48.10 -2.76 -2.46
C ARG A 220 48.41 -4.22 -2.79
N TYR A 221 47.58 -4.87 -3.60
CA TYR A 221 47.82 -6.22 -4.09
C TYR A 221 49.02 -6.26 -5.05
N GLN A 222 49.06 -5.33 -6.02
CA GLN A 222 50.17 -5.22 -6.97
C GLN A 222 51.50 -4.93 -6.28
N GLU A 223 51.52 -4.08 -5.24
CA GLU A 223 52.72 -3.82 -4.44
C GLU A 223 53.24 -5.07 -3.72
N ARG A 224 52.33 -5.92 -3.20
CA ARG A 224 52.70 -7.20 -2.57
C ARG A 224 53.38 -8.13 -3.57
N LEU A 225 52.79 -8.27 -4.76
CA LEU A 225 53.37 -9.09 -5.85
C LEU A 225 54.73 -8.56 -6.30
N LYS A 226 54.90 -7.24 -6.41
CA LYS A 226 56.18 -6.61 -6.75
C LYS A 226 57.24 -6.90 -5.69
N LYS A 227 56.91 -6.77 -4.39
CA LYS A 227 57.81 -7.08 -3.28
C LYS A 227 58.21 -8.56 -3.24
N GLU A 228 57.27 -9.47 -3.50
CA GLU A 228 57.54 -10.91 -3.54
C GLU A 228 58.45 -11.29 -4.73
N LYS A 229 58.21 -10.72 -5.91
CA LYS A 229 59.07 -10.91 -7.09
C LYS A 229 60.49 -10.39 -6.84
N ALA A 230 60.62 -9.20 -6.23
CA ALA A 230 61.93 -8.63 -5.87
C ALA A 230 62.66 -9.49 -4.81
N ALA A 231 61.93 -10.06 -3.84
CA ALA A 231 62.51 -10.97 -2.85
C ALA A 231 63.01 -12.29 -3.48
N LYS A 232 62.25 -12.86 -4.42
CA LYS A 232 62.66 -14.07 -5.16
C LYS A 232 63.87 -13.85 -6.06
N GLN A 233 64.03 -12.65 -6.64
CA GLN A 233 65.22 -12.31 -7.41
C GLN A 233 66.46 -12.14 -6.53
N LYS A 234 66.33 -11.58 -5.31
CA LYS A 234 67.44 -11.45 -4.35
C LYS A 234 67.91 -12.79 -3.76
N GLY A 235 67.09 -13.85 -3.85
CA GLY A 235 67.43 -15.20 -3.39
C GLY A 235 68.18 -16.08 -4.41
N ARG A 236 68.39 -15.62 -5.65
CA ARG A 236 69.18 -16.33 -6.67
C ARG A 236 70.54 -15.64 -6.87
N GLY A 237 71.43 -15.79 -5.88
CA GLY A 237 72.85 -15.46 -6.05
C GLY A 237 73.59 -16.56 -6.84
N PRO A 238 74.69 -16.26 -7.57
CA PRO A 238 75.45 -17.25 -8.32
C PRO A 238 76.10 -18.30 -7.40
N LEU A 239 75.99 -19.58 -7.77
CA LEU A 239 76.63 -20.69 -7.04
C LEU A 239 78.16 -20.60 -7.13
N PRO A 240 78.92 -20.84 -6.04
CA PRO A 240 80.37 -20.83 -6.07
C PRO A 240 80.91 -22.05 -6.83
N SER A 241 81.78 -21.81 -7.82
CA SER A 241 82.49 -22.86 -8.54
C SER A 241 83.50 -23.55 -7.63
N LYS A 242 83.30 -24.84 -7.36
CA LYS A 242 84.33 -25.72 -6.79
C LYS A 242 85.23 -26.20 -7.94
N ASN A 243 86.52 -25.88 -7.86
CA ASN A 243 87.56 -26.64 -8.56
C ASN A 243 88.54 -27.22 -7.52
N PRO A 244 89.06 -28.45 -7.72
CA PRO A 244 90.21 -28.97 -6.99
C PRO A 244 91.52 -28.28 -7.38
#